data_AF-A0A7C3LNW1-F1
#
_entry.id   AF-A0A7C3LNW1-F1
#
_cell.length_a   1.000
_cell.length_b   1.000
_cell.length_c   1.000
_cell.angle_alpha   90.00
_cell.angle_beta   90.00
_cell.angle_gamma   90.00
#
_symmetry.space_group_name_H-M   'P 1'
#
loop_
_entity.id
_entity.type
_entity.pdbx_description
1 polymer ?
#
loop_
_entity_poly.entity_id
_entity_poly.type
_entity_poly.pdbx_seq_one_letter_code
_entity_poly.pdbx_strand_id
1 'polypeptide(L)'
;MMNTRTFSLLPISLSLLLLAVIYGCAPQNDSEPLQVFPATVNQDCAPWDGGAFTIMIPYNAVSTIQISIWDLSDPDHRSTFSFPDETGRVGHAALHASSTETLGGTVSLSAVEEGRPLEGEFDLFTEAGKRLRGKFIAAWGDFVALCG
;
A
#
# COMPACT_ATOMS: atom_id res chain seq x y z
N MET A 1 40.45 55.50 26.02
CA MET A 1 39.23 55.36 25.20
C MET A 1 39.37 54.08 24.39
N MET A 2 38.72 53.00 24.82
CA MET A 2 38.86 51.67 24.22
C MET A 2 37.66 51.45 23.28
N ASN A 3 37.94 51.20 21.99
CA ASN A 3 36.95 51.09 20.93
C ASN A 3 36.15 49.78 21.06
N THR A 4 34.99 49.86 21.72
CA THR A 4 34.00 48.79 21.81
C THR A 4 33.22 48.69 20.49
N ARG A 5 33.76 48.01 19.46
CA ARG A 5 33.05 47.81 18.18
C ARG A 5 33.03 46.38 17.62
N THR A 6 33.58 45.40 18.34
CA THR A 6 33.64 44.00 17.86
C THR A 6 32.52 43.09 18.38
N PHE A 7 31.62 43.58 19.24
CA PHE A 7 30.63 42.72 19.93
C PHE A 7 29.32 42.45 19.15
N SER A 8 29.09 43.10 18.00
CA SER A 8 27.77 43.06 17.33
C SER A 8 27.62 42.01 16.22
N LEU A 9 28.69 41.36 15.76
CA LEU A 9 28.63 40.41 14.63
C LEU A 9 28.59 38.93 15.07
N LEU A 10 29.00 38.65 16.31
CA LEU A 10 28.98 37.32 16.92
C LEU A 10 27.59 36.67 17.03
N PRO A 11 26.49 37.38 17.39
CA PRO A 11 25.18 36.73 17.47
C PRO A 11 24.59 36.44 16.09
N ILE A 12 24.93 37.23 15.08
CA ILE A 12 24.43 37.05 13.70
C ILE A 12 25.07 35.82 13.06
N SER A 13 26.39 35.63 13.22
CA SER A 13 27.06 34.44 12.70
C SER A 13 26.59 33.16 13.39
N LEU A 14 26.35 33.21 14.71
CA LEU A 14 25.84 32.06 15.45
C LEU A 14 24.41 31.68 15.02
N SER A 15 23.57 32.68 14.73
CA SER A 15 22.19 32.45 14.28
C SER A 15 22.15 31.85 12.87
N LEU A 16 23.03 32.31 11.97
CA LEU A 16 23.19 31.73 10.62
C LEU A 16 23.69 30.28 10.68
N LEU A 17 24.62 29.98 11.58
CA LEU A 17 25.15 28.62 11.75
C LEU A 17 24.09 27.66 12.30
N LEU A 18 23.28 28.11 13.26
CA LEU A 18 22.15 27.34 13.80
C LEU A 18 21.07 27.08 12.74
N LEU A 19 20.74 28.08 11.91
CA LEU A 19 19.82 27.86 10.79
C LEU A 19 20.38 26.83 9.79
N ALA A 20 21.67 26.90 9.46
CA ALA A 20 22.29 25.96 8.53
C ALA A 20 22.26 24.51 9.06
N VAL A 21 22.42 24.30 10.38
CA VAL A 21 22.32 22.96 10.99
C VAL A 21 20.88 22.46 10.99
N ILE A 22 19.90 23.32 11.28
CA ILE A 22 18.47 22.94 11.28
C ILE A 22 18.00 22.57 9.86
N TYR A 23 18.40 23.34 8.85
CA TYR A 23 18.04 23.06 7.45
C TYR A 23 18.88 21.94 6.82
N GLY A 24 20.14 21.76 7.25
CA GLY A 24 21.03 20.70 6.77
C GLY A 24 20.67 19.30 7.30
N CYS A 25 19.96 19.22 8.43
CA CYS A 25 19.45 17.97 9.01
C CYS A 25 17.96 17.73 8.69
N ALA A 26 17.41 18.37 7.65
CA ALA A 26 16.11 17.96 7.14
C ALA A 26 16.25 16.54 6.58
N PRO A 27 15.52 15.53 7.11
CA PRO A 27 15.55 14.20 6.54
C PRO A 27 15.03 14.31 5.11
N GLN A 28 15.90 14.00 4.14
CA GLN A 28 15.45 13.72 2.77
C GLN A 28 14.58 12.47 2.87
N ASN A 29 13.26 12.66 2.85
CA ASN A 29 12.30 11.58 2.68
C ASN A 29 12.39 11.09 1.23
N ASP A 30 13.52 10.49 0.86
CA ASP A 30 13.67 9.74 -0.38
C ASP A 30 12.92 8.42 -0.17
N SER A 31 11.60 8.49 -0.28
CA SER A 31 10.76 7.29 -0.37
C SER A 31 11.07 6.65 -1.72
N GLU A 32 11.79 5.54 -1.71
CA GLU A 32 12.07 4.75 -2.93
C GLU A 32 10.75 4.49 -3.69
N PRO A 33 10.72 4.69 -5.02
CA PRO A 33 9.50 4.48 -5.79
C PRO A 33 8.98 3.05 -5.61
N LEU A 34 7.73 2.90 -5.18
CA LEU A 34 7.11 1.58 -5.05
C LEU A 34 7.08 0.86 -6.40
N GLN A 35 7.52 -0.39 -6.41
CA GLN A 35 7.42 -1.27 -7.56
C GLN A 35 5.95 -1.44 -7.97
N VAL A 36 5.67 -1.34 -9.27
CA VAL A 36 4.34 -1.58 -9.85
C VAL A 36 4.31 -2.98 -10.46
N PHE A 37 3.34 -3.78 -10.02
CA PHE A 37 3.13 -5.15 -10.48
C PHE A 37 1.96 -5.21 -11.47
N PRO A 38 2.09 -5.93 -12.60
CA PRO A 38 0.92 -6.32 -13.38
C PRO A 38 0.11 -7.32 -12.55
N ALA A 39 -1.22 -7.20 -12.54
CA ALA A 39 -2.09 -8.08 -11.79
C ALA A 39 -3.32 -8.49 -12.62
N THR A 40 -4.12 -9.40 -12.08
CA THR A 40 -5.42 -9.78 -12.65
C THR A 40 -6.48 -9.68 -11.59
N VAL A 41 -7.63 -9.10 -11.92
CA VAL A 41 -8.81 -9.07 -11.06
C VAL A 41 -9.90 -9.93 -11.70
N ASN A 42 -10.48 -10.84 -10.93
CA ASN A 42 -11.60 -11.67 -11.35
C ASN A 42 -12.79 -11.42 -10.44
N GLN A 43 -14.00 -11.46 -10.99
CA GLN A 43 -15.20 -11.50 -10.17
C GLN A 43 -15.25 -12.85 -9.43
N ASP A 44 -15.69 -12.81 -8.19
CA ASP A 44 -15.72 -13.96 -7.29
C ASP A 44 -16.97 -13.87 -6.39
N CYS A 45 -17.19 -14.88 -5.56
CA CYS A 45 -18.27 -14.90 -4.59
C CYS A 45 -17.72 -14.92 -3.16
N ALA A 46 -18.35 -14.12 -2.29
CA ALA A 46 -18.12 -14.19 -0.87
C ALA A 46 -18.67 -15.51 -0.30
N PRO A 47 -18.17 -15.99 0.86
CA PRO A 47 -18.63 -17.25 1.47
C PRO A 47 -20.12 -17.30 1.86
N TRP A 48 -20.82 -16.16 1.84
CA TRP A 48 -22.25 -16.02 2.15
C TRP A 48 -23.07 -15.59 0.93
N ASP A 49 -22.61 -15.95 -0.27
CA ASP A 49 -23.28 -15.69 -1.56
C ASP A 49 -23.40 -14.19 -1.92
N GLY A 50 -22.52 -13.36 -1.36
CA GLY A 50 -22.34 -11.96 -1.76
C GLY A 50 -21.38 -11.82 -2.95
N GLY A 51 -21.45 -10.69 -3.66
CA GLY A 51 -20.45 -10.37 -4.69
C GLY A 51 -19.06 -10.13 -4.09
N ALA A 52 -18.03 -10.56 -4.79
CA ALA A 52 -16.64 -10.37 -4.42
C ALA A 52 -15.75 -10.17 -5.64
N PHE A 53 -14.50 -9.83 -5.41
CA PHE A 53 -13.46 -9.98 -6.42
C PHE A 53 -12.17 -10.51 -5.79
N THR A 54 -11.37 -11.17 -6.62
CA THR A 54 -10.06 -11.69 -6.25
C THR A 54 -9.00 -11.11 -7.17
N ILE A 55 -7.98 -10.48 -6.57
CA ILE A 55 -6.83 -9.88 -7.22
C ILE A 55 -5.64 -10.82 -7.06
N MET A 56 -5.00 -11.16 -8.19
CA MET A 56 -3.81 -12.01 -8.25
C MET A 56 -2.61 -11.17 -8.70
N ILE A 57 -1.59 -11.07 -7.85
CA ILE A 57 -0.38 -10.29 -8.07
C ILE A 57 0.84 -11.22 -8.11
N PRO A 58 1.46 -11.49 -9.28
CA PRO A 58 2.72 -12.21 -9.37
C PRO A 58 3.85 -11.39 -8.74
N TYR A 59 4.14 -11.66 -7.47
CA TYR A 59 5.10 -10.89 -6.69
C TYR A 59 6.55 -11.22 -7.07
N ASN A 60 6.83 -12.47 -7.43
CA ASN A 60 8.08 -12.90 -8.05
C ASN A 60 7.85 -14.18 -8.87
N ALA A 61 8.93 -14.77 -9.40
CA ALA A 61 8.87 -15.94 -10.26
C ALA A 61 8.22 -17.19 -9.64
N VAL A 62 8.13 -17.27 -8.31
CA VAL A 62 7.65 -18.46 -7.58
C VAL A 62 6.53 -18.17 -6.59
N SER A 63 6.12 -16.91 -6.45
CA SER A 63 5.08 -16.54 -5.49
C SER A 63 4.06 -15.54 -6.03
N THR A 64 2.79 -15.78 -5.69
CA THR A 64 1.67 -14.92 -6.05
C THR A 64 0.95 -14.46 -4.79
N ILE A 65 0.68 -13.17 -4.69
CA ILE A 65 -0.19 -12.61 -3.66
C ILE A 65 -1.62 -12.70 -4.19
N GLN A 66 -2.51 -13.32 -3.42
CA GLN A 66 -3.94 -13.34 -3.65
C GLN A 66 -4.61 -12.41 -2.63
N ILE A 67 -5.45 -11.49 -3.10
CA ILE A 67 -6.28 -10.62 -2.26
C ILE A 67 -7.73 -10.81 -2.68
N SER A 68 -8.55 -11.35 -1.81
CA SER A 68 -10.00 -11.45 -2.03
C SER A 68 -10.71 -10.40 -1.20
N ILE A 69 -11.60 -9.63 -1.83
CA ILE A 69 -12.44 -8.62 -1.17
C ILE A 69 -13.89 -9.04 -1.32
N TRP A 70 -14.58 -9.18 -0.19
CA TRP A 70 -15.98 -9.57 -0.09
C TRP A 70 -16.91 -8.41 0.26
N ASP A 71 -16.34 -7.31 0.77
CA ASP A 71 -17.07 -6.10 1.08
C ASP A 71 -16.99 -5.09 -0.06
N LEU A 72 -18.06 -5.03 -0.85
CA LEU A 72 -18.23 -4.12 -1.97
C LEU A 72 -19.18 -2.96 -1.64
N SER A 73 -19.38 -2.63 -0.36
CA SER A 73 -20.46 -1.71 0.04
C SER A 73 -20.30 -0.26 -0.45
N ASP A 74 -19.15 0.13 -1.01
CA ASP A 74 -18.99 1.37 -1.80
C ASP A 74 -17.84 1.25 -2.83
N PRO A 75 -18.09 0.74 -4.05
CA PRO A 75 -17.06 0.55 -5.07
C PRO A 75 -16.62 1.87 -5.74
N ASP A 76 -17.39 2.95 -5.57
CA ASP A 76 -17.16 4.24 -6.23
C ASP A 76 -16.14 5.11 -5.48
N HIS A 77 -15.75 4.71 -4.26
CA HIS A 77 -14.77 5.41 -3.44
C HIS A 77 -13.46 4.64 -3.31
N ARG A 78 -12.36 5.38 -3.19
CA ARG A 78 -11.06 4.81 -2.80
C ARG A 78 -11.21 4.13 -1.45
N SER A 79 -11.15 2.81 -1.46
CA SER A 79 -11.33 1.97 -0.28
C SER A 79 -9.99 1.43 0.21
N THR A 80 -9.83 1.38 1.53
CA THR A 80 -8.67 0.75 2.17
C THR A 80 -9.18 -0.38 3.07
N PHE A 81 -8.61 -1.55 2.87
CA PHE A 81 -8.97 -2.79 3.53
C PHE A 81 -7.80 -3.24 4.40
N SER A 82 -8.11 -3.78 5.58
CA SER A 82 -7.14 -4.30 6.52
C SER A 82 -7.35 -5.81 6.69
N PHE A 83 -6.26 -6.56 6.76
CA PHE A 83 -6.27 -8.01 6.90
C PHE A 83 -5.46 -8.48 8.12
N PRO A 84 -5.93 -9.52 8.82
CA PRO A 84 -7.35 -9.88 8.89
C PRO A 84 -8.17 -8.70 9.45
N ASP A 85 -9.44 -8.59 9.05
CA ASP A 85 -10.35 -7.64 9.69
C ASP A 85 -11.01 -8.29 10.94
N GLU A 86 -11.47 -7.48 11.89
CA GLU A 86 -12.05 -7.98 13.16
C GLU A 86 -13.34 -8.80 12.99
N THR A 87 -14.07 -8.56 11.90
CA THR A 87 -15.34 -9.22 11.58
C THR A 87 -15.16 -10.44 10.67
N GLY A 88 -14.03 -10.56 9.98
CA GLY A 88 -13.78 -11.57 8.95
C GLY A 88 -14.68 -11.44 7.72
N ARG A 89 -15.26 -10.26 7.48
CA ARG A 89 -16.21 -10.00 6.39
C ARG A 89 -15.65 -9.16 5.25
N VAL A 90 -14.50 -8.54 5.44
CA VAL A 90 -13.86 -7.70 4.42
C VAL A 90 -13.23 -8.55 3.33
N GLY A 91 -12.60 -9.66 3.70
CA GLY A 91 -11.87 -10.50 2.77
C GLY A 91 -10.67 -11.20 3.40
N HIS A 92 -9.78 -11.69 2.55
CA HIS A 92 -8.52 -12.30 2.97
C HIS A 92 -7.38 -11.95 2.02
N ALA A 93 -6.16 -11.94 2.56
CA ALA A 93 -4.93 -11.83 1.79
C ALA A 93 -4.04 -13.05 2.07
N ALA A 94 -3.43 -13.60 1.02
CA ALA A 94 -2.57 -14.78 1.12
C ALA A 94 -1.39 -14.70 0.15
N LEU A 95 -0.28 -15.32 0.54
CA LEU A 95 0.88 -15.57 -0.32
C LEU A 95 0.92 -17.04 -0.70
N HIS A 96 0.81 -17.32 -2.00
CA HIS A 96 0.96 -18.65 -2.56
C HIS A 96 2.38 -18.82 -3.08
N ALA A 97 3.17 -19.70 -2.47
CA ALA A 97 4.48 -20.13 -2.93
C ALA A 97 4.55 -21.68 -2.92
N SER A 98 5.53 -22.28 -2.25
CA SER A 98 5.55 -23.72 -1.97
C SER A 98 4.47 -24.15 -0.97
N SER A 99 4.01 -23.21 -0.15
CA SER A 99 2.89 -23.32 0.77
C SER A 99 2.07 -22.03 0.69
N THR A 100 0.82 -22.09 1.14
CA THR A 100 -0.03 -20.91 1.31
C THR A 100 0.19 -20.35 2.71
N GLU A 101 0.45 -19.05 2.79
CA GLU A 101 0.57 -18.30 4.04
C GLU A 101 -0.45 -17.16 4.06
N THR A 102 -1.13 -16.96 5.18
CA THR A 102 -2.03 -15.80 5.37
C THR A 102 -1.20 -14.54 5.56
N LEU A 103 -1.62 -13.45 4.92
CA LEU A 103 -0.97 -12.14 5.03
C LEU A 103 -1.80 -11.21 5.92
N GLY A 104 -1.10 -10.44 6.75
CA GLY A 104 -1.66 -9.29 7.46
C GLY A 104 -1.28 -7.97 6.77
N GLY A 105 -1.97 -6.88 7.08
CA GLY A 105 -1.62 -5.54 6.60
C GLY A 105 -2.77 -4.84 5.89
N THR A 106 -2.45 -3.95 4.95
CA THR A 106 -3.46 -3.13 4.27
C THR A 106 -3.35 -3.19 2.75
N VAL A 107 -4.50 -3.03 2.09
CA VAL A 107 -4.62 -2.87 0.65
C VAL A 107 -5.53 -1.69 0.37
N SER A 108 -5.08 -0.76 -0.46
CA SER A 108 -5.87 0.38 -0.92
C SER A 108 -6.16 0.23 -2.40
N LEU A 109 -7.42 0.42 -2.79
CA LEU A 109 -7.88 0.32 -4.17
C LEU A 109 -8.33 1.69 -4.67
N SER A 110 -8.12 1.97 -5.96
CA SER A 110 -8.87 3.01 -6.65
C SER A 110 -10.36 2.65 -6.71
N ALA A 111 -11.20 3.59 -7.15
CA ALA A 111 -12.58 3.28 -7.50
C ALA A 111 -12.62 2.11 -8.49
N VAL A 112 -13.54 1.18 -8.27
CA VAL A 112 -13.71 -0.03 -9.09
C VAL A 112 -14.67 0.31 -10.23
N GLU A 113 -14.13 0.51 -11.43
CA GLU A 113 -14.92 0.77 -12.64
C GLU A 113 -14.85 -0.44 -13.57
N GLU A 114 -16.00 -1.01 -13.91
CA GLU A 114 -16.06 -2.15 -14.83
C GLU A 114 -15.48 -1.79 -16.20
N GLY A 115 -14.64 -2.68 -16.75
CA GLY A 115 -13.98 -2.49 -18.03
C GLY A 115 -12.75 -1.57 -18.01
N ARG A 116 -12.38 -1.01 -16.84
CA ARG A 116 -11.09 -0.32 -16.64
C ARG A 116 -10.15 -1.13 -15.76
N PRO A 117 -8.83 -1.05 -15.97
CA PRO A 117 -7.88 -1.66 -15.05
C PRO A 117 -8.08 -1.12 -13.62
N LEU A 118 -8.07 -2.02 -12.65
CA LEU A 118 -8.15 -1.67 -11.24
C LEU A 118 -6.74 -1.39 -10.71
N GLU A 119 -6.55 -0.20 -10.14
CA GLU A 119 -5.26 0.19 -9.55
C GLU A 119 -5.31 0.04 -8.02
N GLY A 120 -4.16 -0.26 -7.42
CA GLY A 120 -4.05 -0.30 -5.97
C GLY A 120 -2.63 -0.27 -5.43
N GLU A 121 -2.54 -0.16 -4.12
CA GLU A 121 -1.32 -0.31 -3.33
C GLU A 121 -1.55 -1.35 -2.25
N PHE A 122 -0.52 -2.15 -1.96
CA PHE A 122 -0.53 -3.09 -0.85
C PHE A 122 0.68 -2.86 0.06
N ASP A 123 0.45 -3.01 1.36
CA ASP A 123 1.45 -3.01 2.40
C ASP A 123 1.14 -4.16 3.36
N LEU A 124 1.65 -5.33 3.00
CA LEU A 124 1.34 -6.61 3.64
C LEU A 124 2.55 -7.15 4.38
N PHE A 125 2.32 -8.09 5.28
CA PHE A 125 3.36 -8.80 5.98
C PHE A 125 2.98 -10.26 6.25
N THR A 126 4.00 -11.12 6.22
CA THR A 126 3.92 -12.54 6.59
C THR A 126 3.82 -12.69 8.12
N GLU A 127 3.46 -13.87 8.63
CA GLU A 127 3.52 -14.16 10.08
C GLU A 127 4.96 -13.98 10.63
N ALA A 128 5.96 -14.29 9.81
CA ALA A 128 7.37 -14.07 10.12
C ALA A 128 7.82 -12.60 10.11
N GLY A 129 6.92 -11.64 9.84
CA GLY A 129 7.21 -10.20 9.83
C GLY A 129 7.90 -9.69 8.56
N LYS A 130 8.05 -10.50 7.50
CA LYS A 130 8.54 -10.04 6.21
C LYS A 130 7.49 -9.14 5.56
N ARG A 131 7.89 -7.90 5.27
CA ARG A 131 7.03 -6.91 4.61
C ARG A 131 7.06 -7.07 3.09
N LEU A 132 5.89 -7.02 2.48
CA LEU A 132 5.62 -7.08 1.05
C LEU A 132 4.89 -5.80 0.68
N ARG A 133 5.52 -4.92 -0.10
CA ARG A 133 4.94 -3.63 -0.47
C ARG A 133 5.06 -3.37 -1.95
N GLY A 134 4.03 -2.77 -2.53
CA GLY A 134 4.03 -2.41 -3.94
C GLY A 134 2.71 -1.79 -4.38
N LYS A 135 2.70 -1.37 -5.64
CA LYS A 135 1.49 -0.96 -6.36
C LYS A 135 1.13 -2.03 -7.37
N PHE A 136 -0.10 -2.06 -7.83
CA PHE A 136 -0.50 -2.92 -8.93
C PHE A 136 -1.48 -2.26 -9.87
N ILE A 137 -1.50 -2.79 -11.09
CA ILE A 137 -2.50 -2.48 -12.12
C ILE A 137 -3.08 -3.83 -12.55
N ALA A 138 -4.33 -4.08 -12.17
CA ALA A 138 -5.02 -5.32 -12.43
C ALA A 138 -5.92 -5.20 -13.67
N ALA A 139 -5.67 -6.03 -14.68
CA ALA A 139 -6.60 -6.21 -15.79
C ALA A 139 -7.75 -7.14 -15.36
N TRP A 140 -8.96 -6.89 -15.85
CA TRP A 140 -10.07 -7.82 -15.69
C TRP A 140 -9.74 -9.13 -16.41
N GLY A 141 -9.82 -10.24 -15.68
CA GLY A 141 -9.71 -11.56 -16.27
C GLY A 141 -11.01 -11.97 -16.97
N ASP A 142 -10.92 -13.03 -17.77
CA ASP A 142 -12.07 -13.54 -18.55
C ASP A 142 -13.07 -14.34 -17.70
N PHE A 143 -12.81 -14.49 -16.40
CA PHE A 143 -13.65 -15.28 -15.50
C PHE A 143 -14.69 -14.41 -14.79
N VAL A 144 -15.95 -14.79 -14.95
CA VAL A 144 -17.12 -14.16 -14.30
C VAL A 144 -17.77 -15.20 -13.39
N ALA A 145 -17.76 -14.95 -12.08
CA ALA A 145 -18.50 -15.75 -11.12
C ALA A 145 -19.98 -15.33 -11.11
N LEU A 146 -20.89 -16.30 -11.11
CA LEU A 146 -22.33 -16.07 -10.92
C LEU A 146 -22.68 -16.43 -9.47
N CYS A 147 -22.81 -15.41 -8.62
CA CYS A 147 -23.26 -15.57 -7.23
C CYS A 147 -24.79 -15.50 -7.17
N GLY A 148 -25.45 -16.39 -6.43
CA GLY A 148 -26.92 -16.47 -6.38
C GLY A 148 -27.45 -17.32 -5.24
#